data_AF-J0LDJ3-F1
#
_entry.id   AF-J0LDJ3-F1
#
_cell.length_a   1.000
_cell.length_b   1.000
_cell.length_c   1.000
_cell.angle_alpha   90.00
_cell.angle_beta   90.00
_cell.angle_gamma   90.00
#
_symmetry.space_group_name_H-M   'P 1'
#
loop_
_entity.id
_entity.type
_entity.pdbx_description
1 polymer ?
#
loop_
_entity_poly.entity_id
_entity_poly.type
_entity_poly.pdbx_seq_one_letter_code
_entity_poly.pdbx_strand_id
1 'polypeptide(L)'
;MSRPHYTAGSESSYHLSQAGYCASDLVIQTAGIVINDQDKVMLLEDPLTNGITLPRSFVPHSLDALLSSPLGFLDETVYAVDLLPICMPARDYSPSRRDARPALTFTDHTATTPFAIALDLAYFAFSDLPLIPDGRQSIVLWYAGFVRDHPEHSERVHFLSFDDAVDVIERQRLCDTIGIRALRLFEKLWAATKRLPPEVRTTPEDLVSKRRAPVGQFRRHPKDITCYPEAAMENPVFPVATRNTTQIISNAFWAASDFYVQTGAILFNKQRRLVLLRQDTIPRCDGNDAGALLRSPLGTILPQCARLALPRLTKSYEFADGSDTVVAETMATFDKTTDPFFVTFNTRWAVKAKAQGRQALTFWFAGSFDGSTKIPEGCKAVPLTQALSRLQKADPYAFAALSLFTELWDTVKDAKDS
;
A
#
# COMPACT_ATOMS: atom_id res chain seq x y z
N MET A 1 2.82 22.78 -40.07
CA MET A 1 2.98 23.00 -38.61
C MET A 1 2.32 21.84 -37.89
N SER A 2 3.10 20.85 -37.50
CA SER A 2 2.62 19.61 -36.89
C SER A 2 2.42 19.85 -35.38
N ARG A 3 1.20 19.61 -34.90
CA ARG A 3 0.87 19.66 -33.47
C ARG A 3 1.65 18.55 -32.73
N PRO A 4 2.20 18.81 -31.53
CA PRO A 4 2.79 17.74 -30.74
C PRO A 4 1.69 16.77 -30.29
N HIS A 5 1.85 15.50 -30.64
CA HIS A 5 1.06 14.40 -30.14
C HIS A 5 1.47 14.12 -28.68
N TYR A 6 0.71 14.60 -27.70
CA TYR A 6 0.74 14.01 -26.36
C TYR A 6 -0.06 12.71 -26.41
N THR A 7 0.60 11.61 -26.76
CA THR A 7 0.08 10.29 -26.42
C THR A 7 0.13 10.17 -24.90
N ALA A 8 -1.02 10.27 -24.24
CA ALA A 8 -1.20 9.86 -22.85
C ALA A 8 -0.98 8.34 -22.77
N GLY A 9 0.30 7.94 -22.82
CA GLY A 9 0.73 6.60 -22.46
C GLY A 9 0.46 6.40 -20.98
N SER A 10 -0.02 5.21 -20.63
CA SER A 10 -0.28 4.79 -19.25
C SER A 10 0.79 5.31 -18.27
N GLU A 11 0.38 6.06 -17.24
CA GLU A 11 1.28 6.46 -16.13
C GLU A 11 1.87 5.25 -15.39
N SER A 12 1.33 4.05 -15.64
CA SER A 12 1.87 2.78 -15.16
C SER A 12 3.18 2.40 -15.84
N SER A 13 4.18 2.04 -15.04
CA SER A 13 5.51 1.64 -15.52
C SER A 13 5.68 0.12 -15.64
N TYR A 14 5.43 -0.60 -14.55
CA TYR A 14 5.90 -1.97 -14.35
C TYR A 14 4.71 -2.91 -14.10
N HIS A 15 4.61 -4.03 -14.81
CA HIS A 15 3.58 -5.05 -14.54
C HIS A 15 4.22 -6.28 -13.90
N LEU A 16 3.77 -6.64 -12.70
CA LEU A 16 4.21 -7.84 -12.00
C LEU A 16 3.36 -9.01 -12.43
N SER A 17 3.97 -9.92 -13.19
CA SER A 17 3.35 -11.21 -13.49
C SER A 17 3.09 -11.98 -12.20
N GLN A 18 4.10 -12.08 -11.32
CA GLN A 18 4.04 -12.78 -10.03
C GLN A 18 5.04 -12.18 -9.02
N ALA A 19 4.59 -11.82 -7.81
CA ALA A 19 5.47 -11.54 -6.67
C ALA A 19 4.79 -11.84 -5.32
N GLY A 20 5.58 -12.07 -4.28
CA GLY A 20 5.12 -12.30 -2.91
C GLY A 20 6.08 -11.65 -1.92
N TYR A 21 5.55 -10.98 -0.91
CA TYR A 21 6.30 -10.22 0.09
C TYR A 21 5.86 -10.62 1.48
N CYS A 22 6.84 -11.07 2.27
CA CYS A 22 6.69 -11.30 3.69
C CYS A 22 6.50 -9.97 4.43
N ALA A 23 5.71 -9.96 5.50
CA ALA A 23 5.57 -8.76 6.33
C ALA A 23 6.89 -8.29 6.98
N SER A 24 7.91 -9.15 7.07
CA SER A 24 9.27 -8.76 7.49
C SER A 24 9.97 -7.85 6.47
N ASP A 25 9.70 -8.03 5.17
CA ASP A 25 10.31 -7.29 4.07
C ASP A 25 9.43 -6.14 3.56
N LEU A 26 8.28 -5.90 4.19
CA LEU A 26 7.26 -4.99 3.68
C LEU A 26 6.92 -3.90 4.71
N VAL A 27 6.69 -2.69 4.20
CA VAL A 27 6.00 -1.63 4.92
C VAL A 27 4.90 -1.04 4.05
N ILE A 28 3.87 -0.52 4.71
CA ILE A 28 2.75 0.15 4.04
C ILE A 28 2.76 1.61 4.53
N GLN A 29 2.71 2.54 3.58
CA GLN A 29 2.71 3.96 3.83
C GLN A 29 1.56 4.63 3.08
N THR A 30 1.14 5.78 3.56
CA THR A 30 0.31 6.72 2.80
C THR A 30 1.15 7.92 2.40
N ALA A 31 0.79 8.54 1.29
CA ALA A 31 1.42 9.79 0.84
C ALA A 31 0.35 10.74 0.31
N GLY A 32 0.66 12.03 0.33
CA GLY A 32 -0.27 13.08 -0.07
C GLY A 32 0.30 13.92 -1.20
N ILE A 33 -0.51 14.17 -2.24
CA ILE A 33 -0.36 15.39 -3.04
C ILE A 33 -1.34 16.40 -2.47
N VAL A 34 -0.81 17.35 -1.71
CA VAL A 34 -1.61 18.32 -0.96
C VAL A 34 -1.48 19.67 -1.62
N ILE A 35 -2.61 20.29 -1.98
CA ILE A 35 -2.63 21.61 -2.60
C ILE A 35 -3.28 22.66 -1.69
N ASN A 36 -3.07 23.92 -2.01
CA ASN A 36 -3.78 25.03 -1.41
C ASN A 36 -4.78 25.72 -2.37
N ASP A 37 -5.37 26.82 -1.92
CA ASP A 37 -6.30 27.66 -2.68
C ASP A 37 -5.69 28.30 -3.95
N GLN A 38 -4.36 28.35 -4.04
CA GLN A 38 -3.60 28.84 -5.20
C GLN A 38 -3.14 27.73 -6.15
N ASP A 39 -3.66 26.50 -6.01
CA ASP A 39 -3.19 25.33 -6.77
C ASP A 39 -1.69 25.03 -6.59
N LYS A 40 -1.09 25.48 -5.49
CA LYS A 40 0.32 25.19 -5.16
C LYS A 40 0.41 23.93 -4.30
N VAL A 41 1.42 23.13 -4.57
CA VAL A 41 1.69 21.84 -3.95
C VAL A 41 2.54 22.03 -2.71
N MET A 42 2.11 21.44 -1.60
CA MET A 42 2.87 21.33 -0.37
C MET A 42 4.02 20.34 -0.53
N LEU A 43 5.23 20.79 -0.21
CA LEU A 43 6.41 19.97 0.01
C LEU A 43 6.89 20.16 1.44
N LEU A 44 7.46 19.10 2.00
CA LEU A 44 8.04 19.10 3.34
C LEU A 44 9.55 19.01 3.24
N GLU A 45 10.23 19.85 4.00
CA GLU A 45 11.66 19.77 4.21
C GLU A 45 11.97 18.89 5.42
N ASP A 46 12.70 17.80 5.19
CA ASP A 46 13.18 16.93 6.25
C ASP A 46 14.31 17.63 7.02
N PRO A 47 14.17 17.88 8.32
CA PRO A 47 15.17 18.59 9.11
C PRO A 47 16.50 17.85 9.28
N LEU A 48 16.54 16.54 9.02
CA LEU A 48 17.76 15.76 9.13
C LEU A 48 18.58 15.80 7.84
N THR A 49 17.90 15.76 6.70
CA THR A 49 18.54 15.58 5.39
C THR A 49 18.50 16.84 4.53
N ASN A 50 17.72 17.86 4.95
CA ASN A 50 17.31 19.02 4.15
C ASN A 50 16.67 18.63 2.81
N GLY A 51 16.21 17.39 2.68
CA GLY A 51 15.52 16.90 1.49
C GLY A 51 14.11 17.48 1.43
N ILE A 52 13.70 17.95 0.24
CA ILE A 52 12.38 18.53 0.02
C ILE A 52 11.52 17.51 -0.72
N THR A 53 10.57 16.89 -0.04
CA THR A 53 9.79 15.78 -0.60
C THR A 53 8.30 16.00 -0.51
N LEU A 54 7.54 15.23 -1.29
CA LEU A 54 6.09 15.17 -1.11
C LEU A 54 5.77 14.53 0.25
N PRO A 55 4.72 14.99 0.95
CA PRO A 55 4.30 14.42 2.22
C PRO A 55 4.12 12.90 2.15
N ARG A 56 4.86 12.16 2.99
CA ARG A 56 4.77 10.70 3.12
C ARG A 56 4.71 10.33 4.60
N SER A 57 3.85 9.39 4.94
CA SER A 57 3.71 8.92 6.33
C SER A 57 4.97 8.17 6.78
N PHE A 58 5.23 8.22 8.08
CA PHE A 58 6.08 7.21 8.73
C PHE A 58 5.47 5.81 8.62
N VAL A 59 6.21 4.77 8.98
CA VAL A 59 5.66 3.42 9.10
C VAL A 59 4.89 3.33 10.42
N PRO A 60 3.56 3.23 10.38
CA PRO A 60 2.76 3.22 11.60
C PRO A 60 2.82 1.84 12.25
N HIS A 61 2.57 1.80 13.56
CA HIS A 61 2.42 0.55 14.28
C HIS A 61 1.21 -0.31 13.86
N SER A 62 0.21 0.26 13.16
CA SER A 62 -1.02 -0.41 12.75
C SER A 62 -1.54 0.12 11.41
N LEU A 63 -1.96 -0.79 10.52
CA LEU A 63 -2.57 -0.43 9.24
C LEU A 63 -3.94 0.24 9.40
N ASP A 64 -4.73 -0.15 10.40
CA ASP A 64 -6.05 0.44 10.62
C ASP A 64 -5.95 1.92 11.00
N ALA A 65 -4.93 2.31 11.77
CA ALA A 65 -4.66 3.71 12.11
C ALA A 65 -4.31 4.53 10.85
N LEU A 66 -3.43 3.99 10.01
CA LEU A 66 -3.04 4.58 8.72
C LEU A 66 -4.24 4.84 7.82
N LEU A 67 -5.11 3.84 7.67
CA LEU A 67 -6.21 3.93 6.75
C LEU A 67 -7.40 4.72 7.30
N SER A 68 -7.48 4.92 8.61
CA SER A 68 -8.53 5.75 9.23
C SER A 68 -8.24 7.25 9.08
N SER A 69 -6.97 7.63 8.98
CA SER A 69 -6.54 9.01 8.76
C SER A 69 -5.33 9.03 7.80
N PRO A 70 -5.54 8.81 6.49
CA PRO A 70 -4.45 8.60 5.54
C PRO A 70 -3.54 9.82 5.35
N LEU A 71 -4.01 11.03 5.65
CA LEU A 71 -3.18 12.25 5.66
C LEU A 71 -2.97 12.80 7.07
N GLY A 72 -3.38 12.07 8.12
CA GLY A 72 -3.32 12.56 9.50
C GLY A 72 -1.90 12.82 10.00
N PHE A 73 -0.88 12.21 9.39
CA PHE A 73 0.52 12.49 9.73
C PHE A 73 0.92 13.95 9.45
N LEU A 74 0.12 14.68 8.68
CA LEU A 74 0.30 16.11 8.43
C LEU A 74 -0.19 17.01 9.56
N ASP A 75 -0.93 16.48 10.55
CA ASP A 75 -1.38 17.25 11.71
C ASP A 75 -0.21 17.86 12.52
N GLU A 76 1.01 17.31 12.36
CA GLU A 76 2.23 17.83 12.98
C GLU A 76 2.77 19.09 12.30
N THR A 77 2.34 19.38 11.07
CA THR A 77 2.85 20.50 10.26
C THR A 77 2.18 21.84 10.58
N VAL A 78 1.36 21.92 11.63
CA VAL A 78 0.42 23.01 11.97
C VAL A 78 -0.66 23.31 10.92
N TYR A 79 -0.59 22.72 9.73
CA TYR A 79 -1.61 22.83 8.69
C TYR A 79 -2.74 21.83 8.92
N ALA A 80 -3.98 22.33 8.84
CA ALA A 80 -5.16 21.47 8.78
C ALA A 80 -5.34 20.96 7.35
N VAL A 81 -5.09 19.67 7.14
CA VAL A 81 -5.19 19.01 5.84
C VAL A 81 -6.42 18.10 5.79
N ASP A 82 -7.25 18.28 4.77
CA ASP A 82 -8.36 17.39 4.48
C ASP A 82 -8.11 16.58 3.22
N LEU A 83 -8.81 15.44 3.11
CA LEU A 83 -8.87 14.71 1.85
C LEU A 83 -9.60 15.53 0.79
N LEU A 84 -8.96 15.65 -0.37
CA LEU A 84 -9.49 16.37 -1.52
C LEU A 84 -10.20 15.37 -2.45
N PRO A 85 -11.52 15.51 -2.71
CA PRO A 85 -12.21 14.71 -3.71
C PRO A 85 -11.71 15.07 -5.11
N ILE A 86 -11.26 14.07 -5.86
CA ILE A 86 -10.79 14.24 -7.24
C ILE A 86 -11.44 13.24 -8.19
N CYS A 87 -11.49 13.59 -9.47
CA CYS A 87 -11.76 12.63 -10.54
C CYS A 87 -10.83 11.44 -10.40
N MET A 88 -11.36 10.23 -10.53
CA MET A 88 -10.56 9.02 -10.50
C MET A 88 -10.11 8.65 -11.91
N PRO A 89 -8.89 8.11 -12.07
CA PRO A 89 -8.47 7.57 -13.36
C PRO A 89 -9.34 6.38 -13.74
N ALA A 90 -9.70 6.31 -15.01
CA ALA A 90 -10.44 5.22 -15.63
C ALA A 90 -9.71 4.76 -16.90
N ARG A 91 -10.04 3.55 -17.37
CA ARG A 91 -9.56 3.03 -18.65
C ARG A 91 -10.67 3.17 -19.68
N ASP A 92 -10.34 3.77 -20.83
CA ASP A 92 -11.18 3.62 -22.01
C ASP A 92 -10.79 2.32 -22.74
N TYR A 93 -11.74 1.38 -22.76
CA TYR A 93 -11.60 0.07 -23.38
C TYR A 93 -12.15 0.04 -24.82
N SER A 94 -12.26 1.20 -25.48
CA SER A 94 -12.86 1.31 -26.81
C SER A 94 -12.34 0.22 -27.77
N PRO A 95 -13.22 -0.68 -28.25
CA PRO A 95 -12.86 -1.89 -28.99
C PRO A 95 -12.28 -1.60 -30.37
N SER A 96 -12.30 -0.35 -30.84
CA SER A 96 -11.80 0.06 -32.15
C SER A 96 -10.27 0.04 -32.28
N ARG A 97 -9.52 -0.20 -31.18
CA ARG A 97 -8.05 -0.28 -31.21
C ARG A 97 -7.56 -1.53 -30.49
N ARG A 98 -7.55 -2.67 -31.19
CA ARG A 98 -7.07 -3.97 -30.66
C ARG A 98 -5.63 -3.94 -30.14
N ASP A 99 -4.80 -3.00 -30.60
CA ASP A 99 -3.37 -2.89 -30.24
C ASP A 99 -3.00 -1.60 -29.50
N ALA A 100 -3.95 -0.74 -29.13
CA ALA A 100 -3.63 0.49 -28.41
C ALA A 100 -3.64 0.25 -26.89
N ARG A 101 -2.62 0.78 -26.22
CA ARG A 101 -2.67 0.97 -24.75
C ARG A 101 -3.97 1.74 -24.43
N PRO A 102 -4.78 1.27 -23.46
CA PRO A 102 -5.98 2.00 -23.05
C PRO A 102 -5.59 3.45 -22.72
N ALA A 103 -6.32 4.41 -23.29
CA ALA A 103 -6.13 5.80 -22.92
C ALA A 103 -6.59 5.99 -21.47
N LEU A 104 -5.82 6.76 -20.70
CA LEU A 104 -6.26 7.22 -19.40
C LEU A 104 -7.44 8.17 -19.61
N THR A 105 -8.59 7.81 -19.06
CA THR A 105 -9.78 8.67 -19.00
C THR A 105 -10.06 8.99 -17.54
N PHE A 106 -11.09 9.79 -17.30
CA PHE A 106 -11.47 10.24 -15.97
C PHE A 106 -12.93 9.95 -15.72
N THR A 107 -13.25 9.57 -14.49
CA THR A 107 -14.62 9.36 -14.07
C THR A 107 -15.41 10.67 -14.10
N ASP A 108 -16.73 10.52 -14.25
CA ASP A 108 -17.74 11.56 -14.14
C ASP A 108 -18.14 11.85 -12.69
N HIS A 109 -17.35 11.42 -11.71
CA HIS A 109 -17.57 11.65 -10.28
C HIS A 109 -16.23 11.78 -9.56
N THR A 110 -16.27 12.32 -8.36
CA THR A 110 -15.10 12.53 -7.49
C THR A 110 -15.07 11.53 -6.34
N ALA A 111 -13.88 11.17 -5.85
CA ALA A 111 -13.68 10.32 -4.68
C ALA A 111 -12.45 10.74 -3.88
N THR A 112 -12.39 10.33 -2.61
CA THR A 112 -11.27 10.57 -1.67
C THR A 112 -10.43 9.32 -1.41
N THR A 113 -10.59 8.28 -2.25
CA THR A 113 -9.81 7.04 -2.19
C THR A 113 -8.42 7.23 -2.81
N PRO A 114 -7.44 6.33 -2.57
CA PRO A 114 -6.14 6.42 -3.22
C PRO A 114 -6.26 6.51 -4.75
N PHE A 115 -5.61 7.49 -5.36
CA PHE A 115 -5.62 7.68 -6.81
C PHE A 115 -4.47 6.92 -7.51
N ALA A 116 -3.46 6.51 -6.75
CA ALA A 116 -2.35 5.69 -7.22
C ALA A 116 -1.77 4.80 -6.12
N ILE A 117 -1.08 3.74 -6.55
CA ILE A 117 -0.25 2.87 -5.70
C ILE A 117 1.14 2.78 -6.31
N ALA A 118 2.17 2.80 -5.46
CA ALA A 118 3.55 2.59 -5.87
C ALA A 118 4.24 1.49 -5.05
N LEU A 119 5.25 0.87 -5.65
CA LEU A 119 6.30 0.12 -4.96
C LEU A 119 7.60 0.88 -5.00
N ASP A 120 8.19 1.05 -3.83
CA ASP A 120 9.46 1.74 -3.65
C ASP A 120 10.25 1.14 -2.48
N LEU A 121 11.40 1.69 -2.16
CA LEU A 121 12.24 1.24 -1.04
C LEU A 121 12.07 2.18 0.15
N ALA A 122 11.93 1.62 1.35
CA ALA A 122 12.04 2.35 2.60
C ALA A 122 13.26 1.84 3.38
N TYR A 123 14.08 2.78 3.85
CA TYR A 123 15.29 2.48 4.63
C TYR A 123 15.12 2.91 6.08
N PHE A 124 15.74 2.18 7.00
CA PHE A 124 15.64 2.44 8.44
C PHE A 124 16.98 2.23 9.17
N ALA A 125 17.16 2.90 10.29
CA ALA A 125 18.36 2.80 11.12
C ALA A 125 18.26 1.72 12.23
N PHE A 126 17.76 0.53 11.91
CA PHE A 126 17.51 -0.54 12.92
C PHE A 126 18.53 -1.65 12.98
N SER A 127 19.51 -1.68 12.09
CA SER A 127 20.45 -2.79 12.08
C SER A 127 21.51 -2.59 13.16
N ASP A 128 21.72 -3.62 13.98
CA ASP A 128 22.88 -3.73 14.87
C ASP A 128 24.21 -3.76 14.09
N LEU A 129 24.13 -3.90 12.76
CA LEU A 129 25.27 -3.71 11.85
C LEU A 129 25.35 -2.23 11.45
N PRO A 130 26.36 -1.48 11.92
CA PRO A 130 26.47 -0.02 11.70
C PRO A 130 26.62 0.41 10.24
N LEU A 131 26.70 -0.53 9.29
CA LEU A 131 26.91 -0.29 7.86
C LEU A 131 25.72 -0.65 6.97
N ILE A 132 24.62 -1.21 7.51
CA ILE A 132 23.51 -1.71 6.68
C ILE A 132 22.18 -1.15 7.20
N PRO A 133 21.57 -0.14 6.55
CA PRO A 133 20.22 0.25 6.91
C PRO A 133 19.23 -0.91 6.67
N ASP A 134 18.27 -1.11 7.57
CA ASP A 134 17.17 -2.07 7.34
C ASP A 134 16.35 -1.53 6.16
N GLY A 135 16.48 -2.17 5.02
CA GLY A 135 15.78 -1.80 3.79
C GLY A 135 14.64 -2.76 3.52
N ARG A 136 13.46 -2.19 3.24
CA ARG A 136 12.22 -2.91 2.99
C ARG A 136 11.52 -2.41 1.73
N GLN A 137 10.69 -3.27 1.16
CA GLN A 137 9.72 -2.89 0.15
C GLN A 137 8.66 -1.98 0.81
N SER A 138 8.45 -0.79 0.27
CA SER A 138 7.32 0.08 0.60
C SER A 138 6.20 -0.05 -0.42
N ILE A 139 4.97 -0.25 0.06
CA ILE A 139 3.74 0.00 -0.70
C ILE A 139 3.23 1.39 -0.29
N VAL A 140 3.21 2.32 -1.24
CA VAL A 140 2.74 3.69 -0.99
C VAL A 140 1.36 3.88 -1.61
N LEU A 141 0.38 4.21 -0.77
CA LEU A 141 -0.97 4.60 -1.18
C LEU A 141 -1.06 6.13 -1.30
N TRP A 142 -1.25 6.65 -2.52
CA TRP A 142 -1.27 8.10 -2.77
C TRP A 142 -2.68 8.67 -2.70
N TYR A 143 -2.86 9.67 -1.83
CA TYR A 143 -4.12 10.39 -1.61
C TYR A 143 -3.98 11.86 -2.04
N ALA A 144 -5.11 12.46 -2.39
CA ALA A 144 -5.22 13.89 -2.67
C ALA A 144 -5.60 14.63 -1.38
N GLY A 145 -4.96 15.76 -1.13
CA GLY A 145 -5.25 16.60 0.04
C GLY A 145 -5.40 18.08 -0.29
N PHE A 146 -6.03 18.80 0.64
CA PHE A 146 -6.22 20.24 0.56
C PHE A 146 -5.93 20.89 1.92
N VAL A 147 -5.18 21.99 1.91
CA VAL A 147 -4.88 22.79 3.10
C VAL A 147 -5.86 23.95 3.21
N ARG A 148 -6.56 24.05 4.35
CA ARG A 148 -7.54 25.12 4.59
C ARG A 148 -6.91 26.43 5.04
N ASP A 149 -6.04 26.35 6.02
CA ASP A 149 -5.48 27.49 6.72
C ASP A 149 -3.98 27.52 6.49
N HIS A 150 -3.47 28.68 6.07
CA HIS A 150 -2.04 28.96 6.01
C HIS A 150 -1.63 29.76 7.24
N PRO A 151 -1.27 29.12 8.36
CA PRO A 151 -0.58 29.82 9.43
C PRO A 151 0.67 30.51 8.85
N GLU A 152 1.10 31.61 9.48
CA GLU A 152 2.30 32.34 9.07
C GLU A 152 3.49 31.39 8.88
N HIS A 153 4.32 31.71 7.88
CA HIS A 153 5.40 30.88 7.33
C HIS A 153 5.97 29.81 8.27
N SER A 154 5.74 28.55 7.93
CA SER A 154 6.58 27.45 8.43
C SER A 154 7.82 27.35 7.55
N GLU A 155 9.02 27.51 8.14
CA GLU A 155 10.30 27.47 7.41
C GLU A 155 10.52 26.15 6.65
N ARG A 156 9.84 25.07 7.04
CA ARG A 156 10.02 23.71 6.50
C ARG A 156 8.88 23.22 5.62
N VAL A 157 7.91 24.09 5.34
CA VAL A 157 6.79 23.75 4.46
C VAL A 157 6.76 24.71 3.29
N HIS A 158 6.90 24.14 2.10
CA HIS A 158 7.04 24.90 0.86
C HIS A 158 5.78 24.70 0.01
N PHE A 159 5.19 25.79 -0.48
CA PHE A 159 4.09 25.73 -1.45
C PHE A 159 4.59 26.19 -2.82
N LEU A 160 4.75 25.25 -3.74
CA LEU A 160 5.34 25.49 -5.06
C LEU A 160 4.33 25.20 -6.18
N SER A 161 4.55 25.75 -7.38
CA SER A 161 3.79 25.33 -8.56
C SER A 161 4.09 23.86 -8.88
N PHE A 162 3.25 23.19 -9.69
CA PHE A 162 3.49 21.80 -10.11
C PHE A 162 4.87 21.61 -10.76
N ASP A 163 5.25 22.53 -11.66
CA ASP A 163 6.53 22.43 -12.36
C ASP A 163 7.70 22.73 -11.43
N ASP A 164 7.61 23.77 -10.58
CA ASP A 164 8.66 24.07 -9.59
C ASP A 164 8.84 22.92 -8.59
N ALA A 165 7.74 22.29 -8.17
CA ALA A 165 7.79 21.14 -7.27
C ALA A 165 8.51 19.95 -7.92
N VAL A 166 8.22 19.66 -9.20
CA VAL A 166 8.93 18.61 -9.94
C VAL A 166 10.40 18.96 -10.07
N ASP A 167 10.73 20.18 -10.47
CA ASP A 167 12.11 20.65 -10.61
C ASP A 167 12.90 20.52 -9.30
N VAL A 168 12.31 20.90 -8.16
CA VAL A 168 12.94 20.78 -6.84
C VAL A 168 13.17 19.32 -6.45
N ILE A 169 12.21 18.42 -6.74
CA ILE A 169 12.35 16.99 -6.44
C ILE A 169 13.38 16.34 -7.37
N GLU A 170 13.37 16.67 -8.66
CA GLU A 170 14.28 16.09 -9.66
C GLU A 170 15.74 16.49 -9.47
N ARG A 171 16.00 17.70 -8.98
CA ARG A 171 17.37 18.21 -8.75
C ARG A 171 18.03 17.64 -7.49
N GLN A 172 17.28 16.96 -6.63
CA GLN A 172 17.84 16.32 -5.45
C GLN A 172 18.67 15.09 -5.82
N ARG A 173 19.75 14.86 -5.06
CA ARG A 173 20.66 13.71 -5.26
C ARG A 173 19.90 12.38 -5.26
N LEU A 174 18.86 12.26 -4.43
CA LEU A 174 17.95 11.12 -4.37
C LEU A 174 16.56 11.55 -4.85
N CYS A 175 16.39 11.55 -6.16
CA CYS A 175 15.14 11.91 -6.80
C CYS A 175 14.00 10.92 -6.44
N ASP A 176 12.93 11.43 -5.81
CA ASP A 176 11.70 10.66 -5.54
C ASP A 176 10.91 10.44 -6.83
N THR A 177 11.34 9.46 -7.61
CA THR A 177 10.77 9.15 -8.93
C THR A 177 9.29 8.74 -8.82
N ILE A 178 8.90 8.02 -7.77
CA ILE A 178 7.48 7.65 -7.57
C ILE A 178 6.64 8.85 -7.16
N GLY A 179 7.21 9.78 -6.37
CA GLY A 179 6.58 11.04 -6.01
C GLY A 179 6.31 11.92 -7.23
N ILE A 180 7.28 12.07 -8.12
CA ILE A 180 7.11 12.82 -9.38
C ILE A 180 6.01 12.21 -10.24
N ARG A 181 5.96 10.87 -10.38
CA ARG A 181 4.89 10.20 -11.12
C ARG A 181 3.51 10.42 -10.49
N ALA A 182 3.43 10.34 -9.16
CA ALA A 182 2.19 10.62 -8.44
C ALA A 182 1.74 12.08 -8.66
N LEU A 183 2.67 13.03 -8.59
CA LEU A 183 2.42 14.45 -8.79
C LEU A 183 1.94 14.75 -10.22
N ARG A 184 2.60 14.20 -11.24
CA ARG A 184 2.21 14.37 -12.66
C ARG A 184 0.86 13.72 -12.97
N LEU A 185 0.55 12.56 -12.38
CA LEU A 185 -0.78 11.98 -12.48
C LEU A 185 -1.82 12.88 -11.80
N PHE A 186 -1.54 13.34 -10.58
CA PHE A 186 -2.45 14.21 -9.83
C PHE A 186 -2.75 15.51 -10.58
N GLU A 187 -1.75 16.16 -11.19
CA GLU A 187 -1.94 17.37 -12.00
C GLU A 187 -3.03 17.16 -13.08
N LYS A 188 -3.00 16.01 -13.76
CA LYS A 188 -4.00 15.65 -14.77
C LYS A 188 -5.38 15.39 -14.16
N LEU A 189 -5.43 14.69 -13.03
CA LEU A 189 -6.68 14.41 -12.30
C LEU A 189 -7.31 15.71 -11.79
N TRP A 190 -6.50 16.63 -11.29
CA TRP A 190 -6.95 17.92 -10.78
C TRP A 190 -7.49 18.80 -11.90
N ALA A 191 -6.80 18.87 -13.04
CA ALA A 191 -7.29 19.56 -14.21
C ALA A 191 -8.63 19.01 -14.72
N ALA A 192 -8.83 17.68 -14.67
CA ALA A 192 -10.09 17.04 -15.01
C ALA A 192 -11.20 17.36 -13.98
N THR A 193 -10.86 17.31 -12.68
CA THR A 193 -11.77 17.62 -11.57
C THR A 193 -12.34 19.03 -11.69
N LYS A 194 -11.50 20.02 -12.03
CA LYS A 194 -11.92 21.42 -12.24
C LYS A 194 -12.87 21.61 -13.42
N ARG A 195 -12.95 20.66 -14.36
CA ARG A 195 -13.84 20.72 -15.53
C ARG A 195 -15.21 20.07 -15.30
N LEU A 196 -15.40 19.35 -14.19
CA LEU A 196 -16.69 18.75 -13.88
C LEU A 196 -17.75 19.82 -13.59
N PRO A 197 -19.03 19.54 -13.89
CA PRO A 197 -20.13 20.40 -13.47
C PRO A 197 -20.12 20.61 -11.94
N PRO A 198 -20.54 21.79 -11.44
CA PRO A 198 -20.57 22.08 -10.01
C PRO A 198 -21.34 21.03 -9.17
N GLU A 199 -22.40 20.46 -9.74
CA GLU A 199 -23.27 19.46 -9.07
C GLU A 199 -22.56 18.12 -8.83
N VAL A 200 -21.53 17.83 -9.61
CA VAL A 200 -20.77 16.57 -9.61
C VAL A 200 -19.44 16.75 -8.86
N ARG A 201 -18.89 17.96 -8.94
CA ARG A 201 -17.68 18.36 -8.22
C ARG A 201 -18.04 18.46 -6.73
N THR A 202 -17.43 17.60 -5.91
CA THR A 202 -17.40 17.87 -4.47
C THR A 202 -16.19 18.75 -4.21
N THR A 203 -16.40 20.00 -3.80
CA THR A 203 -15.30 20.91 -3.47
C THR A 203 -14.82 20.70 -2.03
N PRO A 204 -13.61 21.18 -1.67
CA PRO A 204 -13.20 21.26 -0.27
C PRO A 204 -14.24 21.96 0.62
N GLU A 205 -14.90 22.99 0.10
CA GLU A 205 -15.95 23.75 0.81
C GLU A 205 -17.21 22.89 1.05
N ASP A 206 -17.60 22.03 0.10
CA ASP A 206 -18.76 21.14 0.27
C ASP A 206 -18.56 20.13 1.42
N LEU A 207 -17.31 19.69 1.64
CA LEU A 207 -16.96 18.80 2.74
C LEU A 207 -17.05 19.48 4.11
N VAL A 208 -16.99 20.81 4.19
CA VAL A 208 -17.13 21.57 5.45
C VAL A 208 -18.52 21.39 6.07
N SER A 209 -19.53 21.12 5.24
CA SER A 209 -20.92 20.94 5.68
C SER A 209 -21.24 19.55 6.25
N LYS A 210 -20.41 18.54 5.93
CA LYS A 210 -20.62 17.15 6.36
C LYS A 210 -19.69 16.85 7.54
N ARG A 211 -20.28 16.62 8.72
CA ARG A 211 -19.60 16.32 10.00
C ARG A 211 -18.33 15.48 9.77
N ARG A 212 -17.19 16.01 10.26
CA ARG A 212 -15.92 15.29 10.36
C ARG A 212 -16.18 13.89 10.94
N ALA A 213 -15.85 12.84 10.19
CA ALA A 213 -15.49 11.59 10.85
C ALA A 213 -14.39 11.94 11.88
N PRO A 214 -14.42 11.37 13.10
CA PRO A 214 -13.38 11.67 14.07
C PRO A 214 -12.03 11.45 13.38
N VAL A 215 -11.25 12.53 13.28
CA VAL A 215 -9.87 12.46 12.78
C VAL A 215 -9.20 11.44 13.67
N GLY A 216 -8.90 10.27 13.12
CA GLY A 216 -8.03 9.32 13.82
C GLY A 216 -6.76 10.10 14.12
N GLN A 217 -6.44 10.31 15.39
CA GLN A 217 -5.25 11.04 15.78
C GLN A 217 -4.06 10.23 15.28
N PHE A 218 -3.50 10.62 14.14
CA PHE A 218 -2.25 10.08 13.63
C PHE A 218 -1.13 10.90 14.27
N ARG A 219 -1.10 10.91 15.61
CA ARG A 219 0.05 11.44 16.34
C ARG A 219 1.16 10.42 16.22
N ARG A 220 2.37 10.85 15.90
CA ARG A 220 3.55 9.98 15.94
C ARG A 220 3.59 9.23 17.26
N HIS A 221 3.39 7.93 17.19
CA HIS A 221 3.51 7.06 18.33
C HIS A 221 4.99 6.95 18.71
N PRO A 222 5.35 6.76 19.99
CA PRO A 222 6.74 6.51 20.40
C PRO A 222 7.44 5.31 19.72
N LYS A 223 6.68 4.47 19.01
CA LYS A 223 7.16 3.30 18.27
C LYS A 223 7.14 3.50 16.76
N ASP A 224 6.68 4.66 16.28
CA ASP A 224 6.68 4.97 14.85
C ASP A 224 8.10 5.28 14.40
N ILE A 225 8.37 4.87 13.18
CA ILE A 225 9.70 4.72 12.64
C ILE A 225 9.91 5.75 11.52
N THR A 226 10.97 6.54 11.61
CA THR A 226 11.37 7.43 10.52
C THR A 226 11.94 6.62 9.36
N CYS A 227 11.44 6.88 8.16
CA CYS A 227 12.00 6.35 6.92
C CYS A 227 13.16 7.26 6.47
N TYR A 228 14.23 6.66 5.95
CA TYR A 228 15.42 7.28 5.34
C TYR A 228 16.38 7.95 6.34
N PRO A 229 17.23 7.19 7.05
CA PRO A 229 18.34 7.80 7.78
C PRO A 229 19.38 8.39 6.82
N GLU A 230 20.02 9.49 7.23
CA GLU A 230 21.04 10.22 6.46
C GLU A 230 22.13 9.30 5.88
N ALA A 231 22.62 8.34 6.66
CA ALA A 231 23.63 7.37 6.22
C ALA A 231 23.19 6.47 5.05
N ALA A 232 21.89 6.14 4.95
CA ALA A 232 21.36 5.34 3.84
C ALA A 232 21.26 6.15 2.53
N MET A 233 21.26 7.48 2.64
CA MET A 233 21.18 8.37 1.49
C MET A 233 22.51 8.51 0.76
N GLU A 234 23.62 8.27 1.44
CA GLU A 234 24.96 8.43 0.86
C GLU A 234 25.39 7.23 0.02
N ASN A 235 24.99 6.01 0.41
CA ASN A 235 25.24 4.76 -0.32
C ASN A 235 24.05 3.79 -0.14
N PRO A 236 22.98 3.90 -0.95
CA PRO A 236 21.83 3.02 -0.83
C PRO A 236 22.21 1.60 -1.25
N VAL A 237 22.49 0.73 -0.27
CA VAL A 237 22.60 -0.70 -0.51
C VAL A 237 21.21 -1.21 -0.90
N PHE A 238 21.10 -1.95 -2.00
CA PHE A 238 19.82 -2.54 -2.38
C PHE A 238 19.44 -3.56 -1.29
N PRO A 239 18.22 -3.52 -0.74
CA PRO A 239 17.85 -4.38 0.37
C PRO A 239 17.92 -5.86 -0.01
N VAL A 240 18.46 -6.67 0.91
CA VAL A 240 18.52 -8.13 0.78
C VAL A 240 17.15 -8.71 1.13
N ALA A 241 16.50 -9.46 0.25
CA ALA A 241 15.20 -10.07 0.53
C ALA A 241 15.33 -11.27 1.48
N THR A 242 14.36 -11.49 2.36
CA THR A 242 14.26 -12.75 3.12
C THR A 242 13.74 -13.88 2.22
N ARG A 243 13.92 -15.13 2.66
CA ARG A 243 13.49 -16.35 1.93
C ARG A 243 12.02 -16.36 1.49
N ASN A 244 11.14 -15.68 2.24
CA ASN A 244 9.70 -15.65 1.98
C ASN A 244 9.29 -14.55 0.98
N THR A 245 10.22 -13.71 0.56
CA THR A 245 10.01 -12.64 -0.41
C THR A 245 10.61 -13.02 -1.75
N THR A 246 9.86 -12.81 -2.84
CA THR A 246 10.31 -13.22 -4.19
C THR A 246 11.46 -12.38 -4.71
N GLN A 247 11.32 -11.05 -4.64
CA GLN A 247 12.31 -10.05 -5.05
C GLN A 247 11.85 -8.66 -4.59
N ILE A 248 12.78 -7.77 -4.28
CA ILE A 248 12.47 -6.38 -3.98
C ILE A 248 12.50 -5.56 -5.27
N ILE A 249 11.57 -4.63 -5.42
CA ILE A 249 11.34 -3.86 -6.65
C ILE A 249 11.24 -2.39 -6.28
N SER A 250 11.91 -1.52 -7.02
CA SER A 250 11.80 -0.08 -6.86
C SER A 250 11.08 0.54 -8.05
N ASN A 251 10.50 1.72 -7.84
CA ASN A 251 9.92 2.56 -8.90
C ASN A 251 8.80 1.90 -9.73
N ALA A 252 8.04 0.96 -9.15
CA ALA A 252 6.80 0.50 -9.76
C ALA A 252 5.67 1.47 -9.40
N PHE A 253 4.82 1.81 -10.35
CA PHE A 253 3.74 2.77 -10.16
C PHE A 253 2.52 2.34 -10.96
N TRP A 254 1.34 2.46 -10.37
CA TRP A 254 0.05 2.20 -10.99
C TRP A 254 -0.98 3.24 -10.59
N ALA A 255 -1.71 3.79 -11.58
CA ALA A 255 -2.92 4.57 -11.33
C ALA A 255 -4.05 3.68 -10.77
N ALA A 256 -5.07 4.25 -10.14
CA ALA A 256 -6.21 3.50 -9.60
C ALA A 256 -6.99 2.67 -10.63
N SER A 257 -6.94 3.06 -11.90
CA SER A 257 -7.48 2.26 -13.01
C SER A 257 -6.66 1.00 -13.32
N ASP A 258 -5.40 0.97 -12.90
CA ASP A 258 -4.41 -0.03 -13.29
C ASP A 258 -4.14 -1.07 -12.21
N PHE A 259 -4.52 -0.81 -10.96
CA PHE A 259 -4.43 -1.79 -9.88
C PHE A 259 -5.81 -2.29 -9.42
N TYR A 260 -5.82 -3.41 -8.69
CA TYR A 260 -6.99 -4.00 -8.05
C TYR A 260 -6.58 -4.52 -6.67
N VAL A 261 -7.22 -4.04 -5.60
CA VAL A 261 -6.93 -4.49 -4.24
C VAL A 261 -7.92 -5.57 -3.83
N GLN A 262 -7.39 -6.62 -3.20
CA GLN A 262 -8.12 -7.75 -2.67
C GLN A 262 -7.59 -8.08 -1.27
N THR A 263 -8.43 -8.64 -0.40
CA THR A 263 -7.99 -9.26 0.85
C THR A 263 -8.20 -10.75 0.77
N GLY A 264 -7.24 -11.53 1.27
CA GLY A 264 -7.35 -12.96 1.48
C GLY A 264 -7.29 -13.27 2.97
N ALA A 265 -8.09 -14.22 3.45
CA ALA A 265 -8.16 -14.53 4.88
C ALA A 265 -8.02 -16.02 5.15
N ILE A 266 -6.94 -16.41 5.83
CA ILE A 266 -6.79 -17.78 6.35
C ILE A 266 -7.63 -17.90 7.60
N LEU A 267 -8.79 -18.53 7.47
CA LEU A 267 -9.71 -18.77 8.59
C LEU A 267 -9.42 -20.15 9.18
N PHE A 268 -8.80 -20.15 10.35
CA PHE A 268 -8.27 -21.36 10.99
C PHE A 268 -9.02 -21.73 12.28
N ASN A 269 -9.48 -22.97 12.37
CA ASN A 269 -9.99 -23.55 13.61
C ASN A 269 -8.85 -24.26 14.35
N LYS A 270 -8.49 -23.72 15.52
CA LYS A 270 -7.34 -24.17 16.29
C LYS A 270 -7.51 -25.57 16.86
N GLN A 271 -8.71 -25.88 17.37
CA GLN A 271 -8.97 -27.16 18.05
C GLN A 271 -8.89 -28.35 17.09
N ARG A 272 -9.42 -28.19 15.87
CA ARG A 272 -9.54 -29.28 14.89
C ARG A 272 -8.53 -29.19 13.73
N ARG A 273 -7.65 -28.19 13.74
CA ARG A 273 -6.72 -27.84 12.64
C ARG A 273 -7.40 -27.81 11.28
N LEU A 274 -8.56 -27.14 11.21
CA LEU A 274 -9.33 -26.98 9.99
C LEU A 274 -9.11 -25.60 9.39
N VAL A 275 -9.12 -25.52 8.06
CA VAL A 275 -9.06 -24.29 7.27
C VAL A 275 -10.35 -24.17 6.48
N LEU A 276 -10.96 -22.98 6.44
CA LEU A 276 -12.07 -22.73 5.53
C LEU A 276 -11.56 -22.47 4.11
N LEU A 277 -12.14 -23.20 3.15
CA LEU A 277 -11.97 -22.96 1.72
C LEU A 277 -13.31 -22.55 1.10
N ARG A 278 -13.27 -21.64 0.13
CA ARG A 278 -14.39 -21.27 -0.74
C ARG A 278 -14.02 -21.63 -2.17
N GLN A 279 -14.82 -22.47 -2.83
CA GLN A 279 -14.56 -22.94 -4.21
C GLN A 279 -13.11 -23.46 -4.40
N ASP A 280 -12.64 -24.26 -3.43
CA ASP A 280 -11.28 -24.85 -3.39
C ASP A 280 -10.11 -23.88 -3.27
N THR A 281 -10.36 -22.60 -2.95
CA THR A 281 -9.31 -21.64 -2.56
C THR A 281 -9.58 -20.99 -1.19
N ILE A 282 -8.62 -20.23 -0.67
CA ILE A 282 -8.79 -19.42 0.55
C ILE A 282 -9.80 -18.30 0.26
N PRO A 283 -10.77 -18.02 1.16
CA PRO A 283 -11.74 -16.95 0.98
C PRO A 283 -11.06 -15.60 0.76
N ARG A 284 -11.58 -14.85 -0.21
CA ARG A 284 -11.12 -13.50 -0.52
C ARG A 284 -12.30 -12.54 -0.61
N CYS A 285 -12.05 -11.28 -0.25
CA CYS A 285 -12.98 -10.17 -0.41
C CYS A 285 -12.39 -9.12 -1.34
N ASP A 286 -13.26 -8.43 -2.06
CA ASP A 286 -12.90 -7.32 -2.92
C ASP A 286 -13.78 -6.09 -2.69
N GLY A 287 -13.32 -4.95 -3.21
CA GLY A 287 -14.00 -3.68 -3.09
C GLY A 287 -13.33 -2.60 -3.95
N ASN A 288 -14.09 -1.56 -4.29
CA ASN A 288 -13.57 -0.42 -5.04
C ASN A 288 -12.83 0.58 -4.16
N ASP A 289 -13.12 0.60 -2.85
CA ASP A 289 -12.39 1.38 -1.85
C ASP A 289 -11.37 0.47 -1.15
N ALA A 290 -10.11 0.59 -1.57
CA ALA A 290 -8.99 -0.15 -0.99
C ALA A 290 -8.83 0.10 0.51
N GLY A 291 -9.04 1.33 0.97
CA GLY A 291 -8.90 1.70 2.38
C GLY A 291 -9.98 1.02 3.23
N ALA A 292 -11.24 1.09 2.78
CA ALA A 292 -12.36 0.42 3.46
C ALA A 292 -12.19 -1.10 3.50
N LEU A 293 -11.75 -1.70 2.39
CA LEU A 293 -11.51 -3.14 2.28
C LEU A 293 -10.43 -3.60 3.28
N LEU A 294 -9.33 -2.87 3.38
CA LEU A 294 -8.21 -3.22 4.27
C LEU A 294 -8.56 -3.05 5.77
N ARG A 295 -9.44 -2.09 6.13
CA ARG A 295 -9.97 -1.95 7.50
C ARG A 295 -10.94 -3.08 7.89
N SER A 296 -11.55 -3.75 6.91
CA SER A 296 -12.50 -4.85 7.14
C SER A 296 -12.20 -6.06 6.24
N PRO A 297 -11.03 -6.72 6.43
CA PRO A 297 -10.48 -7.66 5.46
C PRO A 297 -11.24 -8.99 5.38
N LEU A 298 -12.07 -9.30 6.37
CA LEU A 298 -12.94 -10.48 6.37
C LEU A 298 -14.31 -10.21 5.70
N GLY A 299 -14.60 -8.95 5.35
CA GLY A 299 -15.83 -8.54 4.66
C GLY A 299 -17.09 -9.14 5.30
N THR A 300 -17.94 -9.73 4.46
CA THR A 300 -19.22 -10.33 4.89
C THR A 300 -19.07 -11.66 5.64
N ILE A 301 -17.86 -12.22 5.72
CA ILE A 301 -17.57 -13.46 6.46
C ILE A 301 -17.32 -13.17 7.95
N LEU A 302 -17.05 -11.89 8.30
CA LEU A 302 -16.78 -11.42 9.66
C LEU A 302 -17.80 -11.86 10.73
N PRO A 303 -19.13 -11.93 10.49
CA PRO A 303 -20.07 -12.29 11.57
C PRO A 303 -19.84 -13.67 12.19
N GLN A 304 -19.13 -14.56 11.50
CA GLN A 304 -18.83 -15.93 11.93
C GLN A 304 -17.34 -16.16 12.19
N CYS A 305 -16.52 -15.10 12.10
CA CYS A 305 -15.06 -15.20 12.13
C CYS A 305 -14.44 -13.99 12.85
N ALA A 306 -13.35 -14.22 13.60
CA ALA A 306 -12.60 -13.14 14.23
C ALA A 306 -11.21 -12.99 13.59
N ARG A 307 -10.68 -11.77 13.52
CA ARG A 307 -9.26 -11.55 13.18
C ARG A 307 -8.38 -12.30 14.19
N LEU A 308 -7.37 -12.99 13.68
CA LEU A 308 -6.44 -13.76 14.48
C LEU A 308 -5.11 -13.01 14.53
N ALA A 309 -4.69 -12.64 15.73
CA ALA A 309 -3.39 -12.00 15.92
C ALA A 309 -2.26 -13.02 15.74
N LEU A 310 -1.31 -12.71 14.87
CA LEU A 310 -0.08 -13.47 14.62
C LEU A 310 1.13 -12.73 15.19
N PRO A 311 2.25 -13.42 15.44
CA PRO A 311 3.53 -12.75 15.70
C PRO A 311 3.85 -11.73 14.62
N ARG A 312 4.32 -10.56 15.03
CA ARG A 312 4.88 -9.58 14.10
C ARG A 312 6.20 -10.12 13.58
N LEU A 313 6.36 -10.04 12.26
CA LEU A 313 7.58 -10.46 11.58
C LEU A 313 8.55 -9.30 11.48
N THR A 314 9.80 -9.57 11.80
CA THR A 314 10.91 -8.64 11.65
C THR A 314 11.99 -9.25 10.79
N LYS A 315 12.86 -8.39 10.30
CA LYS A 315 14.00 -8.77 9.47
C LYS A 315 15.26 -8.69 10.32
N SER A 316 16.07 -9.74 10.30
CA SER A 316 17.41 -9.75 10.88
C SER A 316 18.45 -9.94 9.78
N TYR A 317 19.69 -9.55 10.07
CA TYR A 317 20.81 -9.62 9.14
C TYR A 317 21.97 -10.37 9.78
N GLU A 318 22.56 -11.28 9.02
CA GLU A 318 23.74 -12.04 9.42
C GLU A 318 24.74 -12.07 8.26
N PHE A 319 26.04 -12.04 8.57
CA PHE A 319 27.07 -12.32 7.57
C PHE A 319 27.16 -13.83 7.37
N ALA A 320 27.12 -14.30 6.12
CA ALA A 320 27.32 -15.71 5.86
C ALA A 320 28.77 -16.11 6.19
N ASP A 321 28.93 -17.26 6.86
CA ASP A 321 30.21 -17.76 7.38
C ASP A 321 31.41 -17.52 6.44
N GLY A 322 32.33 -16.67 6.88
CA GLY A 322 33.58 -16.37 6.17
C GLY A 322 33.44 -15.53 4.89
N SER A 323 32.30 -14.88 4.66
CA SER A 323 32.06 -14.02 3.51
C SER A 323 31.61 -12.60 3.90
N ASP A 324 31.88 -11.61 3.05
CA ASP A 324 31.32 -10.26 3.16
C ASP A 324 29.86 -10.19 2.66
N THR A 325 29.21 -11.34 2.44
CA THR A 325 27.83 -11.41 1.94
C THR A 325 26.85 -11.46 3.10
N VAL A 326 25.90 -10.52 3.08
CA VAL A 326 24.86 -10.39 4.10
C VAL A 326 23.63 -11.18 3.67
N VAL A 327 23.11 -12.00 4.59
CA VAL A 327 21.86 -12.75 4.45
C VAL A 327 20.81 -12.11 5.34
N ALA A 328 19.57 -12.03 4.85
CA ALA A 328 18.44 -11.56 5.63
C ALA A 328 17.51 -12.72 6.03
N GLU A 329 17.15 -12.77 7.30
CA GLU A 329 16.23 -13.78 7.84
C GLU A 329 14.94 -13.17 8.36
N THR A 330 13.87 -13.98 8.36
CA THR A 330 12.59 -13.59 8.97
C THR A 330 12.56 -14.10 10.40
N MET A 331 12.44 -13.18 11.35
CA MET A 331 12.24 -13.50 12.77
C MET A 331 10.80 -13.22 13.19
N ALA A 332 10.25 -14.08 14.04
CA ALA A 332 8.99 -13.83 14.72
C ALA A 332 9.25 -13.17 16.08
N THR A 333 8.53 -12.10 16.39
CA THR A 333 8.63 -11.41 17.68
C THR A 333 7.51 -11.83 18.64
N PHE A 334 7.64 -11.49 19.92
CA PHE A 334 6.58 -11.71 20.92
C PHE A 334 5.37 -10.78 20.72
N ASP A 335 5.58 -9.62 20.10
CA ASP A 335 4.52 -8.67 19.77
C ASP A 335 3.60 -9.28 18.71
N LYS A 336 2.29 -9.13 18.89
CA LYS A 336 1.29 -9.65 17.95
C LYS A 336 0.62 -8.53 17.17
N THR A 337 0.22 -8.83 15.93
CA THR A 337 -0.54 -7.93 15.07
C THR A 337 -1.64 -8.67 14.33
N THR A 338 -2.69 -7.93 13.94
CA THR A 338 -3.73 -8.38 13.01
C THR A 338 -3.59 -7.77 11.62
N ASP A 339 -2.49 -7.07 11.37
CA ASP A 339 -2.12 -6.54 10.05
C ASP A 339 -1.84 -7.70 9.07
N PRO A 340 -1.76 -7.42 7.74
CA PRO A 340 -1.41 -8.44 6.77
C PRO A 340 -0.05 -9.08 7.09
N PHE A 341 0.02 -10.40 7.09
CA PHE A 341 1.29 -11.13 7.31
C PHE A 341 2.00 -11.46 5.99
N PHE A 342 1.31 -11.33 4.86
CA PHE A 342 1.84 -11.58 3.52
C PHE A 342 1.11 -10.72 2.48
N VAL A 343 1.81 -10.28 1.44
CA VAL A 343 1.19 -9.56 0.31
C VAL A 343 1.63 -10.19 -1.00
N THR A 344 0.69 -10.47 -1.89
CA THR A 344 0.99 -11.07 -3.21
C THR A 344 0.52 -10.20 -4.35
N PHE A 345 1.32 -10.17 -5.41
CA PHE A 345 1.06 -9.47 -6.65
C PHE A 345 0.82 -10.47 -7.76
N ASN A 346 -0.23 -10.24 -8.54
CA ASN A 346 -0.58 -11.04 -9.72
C ASN A 346 -1.17 -10.14 -10.80
N THR A 347 -1.37 -10.64 -12.01
CA THR A 347 -2.12 -9.94 -13.04
C THR A 347 -3.56 -10.46 -13.11
N ARG A 348 -4.54 -9.56 -12.88
CA ARG A 348 -5.94 -9.85 -13.15
C ARG A 348 -6.28 -9.49 -14.59
N TRP A 349 -6.48 -10.51 -15.41
CA TRP A 349 -6.87 -10.36 -16.81
C TRP A 349 -8.38 -10.11 -16.96
N ALA A 350 -8.74 -9.14 -17.80
CA ALA A 350 -10.13 -8.98 -18.23
C ALA A 350 -10.53 -10.14 -19.16
N VAL A 351 -11.56 -10.91 -18.78
CA VAL A 351 -12.01 -12.14 -19.48
C VAL A 351 -12.31 -11.93 -20.97
N LYS A 352 -12.69 -10.70 -21.37
CA LYS A 352 -13.08 -10.37 -22.75
C LYS A 352 -11.97 -9.72 -23.59
N ALA A 353 -10.85 -9.31 -23.01
CA ALA A 353 -9.75 -8.67 -23.71
C ALA A 353 -8.41 -9.18 -23.15
N LYS A 354 -7.85 -10.20 -23.81
CA LYS A 354 -6.58 -10.85 -23.41
C LYS A 354 -5.36 -9.91 -23.36
N ALA A 355 -5.49 -8.64 -23.75
CA ALA A 355 -4.44 -7.64 -23.73
C ALA A 355 -4.55 -6.61 -22.58
N GLN A 356 -5.52 -6.75 -21.65
CA GLN A 356 -5.84 -5.69 -20.68
C GLN A 356 -5.88 -6.22 -19.24
N GLY A 357 -4.70 -6.50 -18.68
CA GLY A 357 -4.50 -6.86 -17.28
C GLY A 357 -4.50 -5.66 -16.34
N ARG A 358 -4.97 -5.84 -15.11
CA ARG A 358 -4.73 -4.95 -13.96
C ARG A 358 -3.78 -5.62 -12.99
N GLN A 359 -2.94 -4.83 -12.32
CA GLN A 359 -2.12 -5.31 -11.21
C GLN A 359 -3.03 -5.69 -10.05
N ALA A 360 -3.17 -6.97 -9.71
CA ALA A 360 -3.86 -7.43 -8.52
C ALA A 360 -2.91 -7.46 -7.33
N LEU A 361 -3.32 -6.85 -6.22
CA LEU A 361 -2.62 -6.85 -4.94
C LEU A 361 -3.52 -7.55 -3.92
N THR A 362 -3.07 -8.67 -3.38
CA THR A 362 -3.80 -9.38 -2.31
C THR A 362 -3.07 -9.21 -0.99
N PHE A 363 -3.75 -8.61 -0.01
CA PHE A 363 -3.27 -8.53 1.36
C PHE A 363 -3.82 -9.71 2.16
N TRP A 364 -2.93 -10.54 2.69
CA TRP A 364 -3.29 -11.77 3.38
C TRP A 364 -3.34 -11.58 4.88
N PHE A 365 -4.50 -11.90 5.46
CA PHE A 365 -4.80 -11.78 6.88
C PHE A 365 -5.05 -13.15 7.49
N ALA A 366 -4.86 -13.24 8.80
CA ALA A 366 -5.25 -14.40 9.58
C ALA A 366 -6.58 -14.16 10.29
N GLY A 367 -7.39 -15.20 10.36
CA GLY A 367 -8.63 -15.23 11.11
C GLY A 367 -8.85 -16.57 11.78
N SER A 368 -9.85 -16.60 12.65
CA SER A 368 -10.30 -17.81 13.33
C SER A 368 -11.81 -17.95 13.18
N PHE A 369 -12.26 -19.18 13.11
CA PHE A 369 -13.68 -19.52 13.10
C PHE A 369 -13.95 -20.62 14.11
N ASP A 370 -15.12 -20.56 14.73
CA ASP A 370 -15.58 -21.61 15.61
C ASP A 370 -16.31 -22.68 14.78
N GLY A 371 -15.83 -23.92 14.84
CA GLY A 371 -16.46 -25.06 14.17
C GLY A 371 -17.83 -25.44 14.74
N SER A 372 -18.23 -24.85 15.89
CA SER A 372 -19.60 -24.95 16.43
C SER A 372 -20.58 -23.99 15.73
N THR A 373 -20.07 -22.91 15.14
CA THR A 373 -20.89 -21.92 14.42
C THR A 373 -21.20 -22.40 13.01
N LYS A 374 -22.30 -21.90 12.44
CA LYS A 374 -22.66 -22.20 11.05
C LYS A 374 -21.51 -21.75 10.14
N ILE A 375 -20.93 -22.68 9.38
CA ILE A 375 -19.91 -22.38 8.37
C ILE A 375 -20.51 -21.39 7.36
N PRO A 376 -19.76 -20.34 6.95
CA PRO A 376 -20.23 -19.38 5.96
C PRO A 376 -20.70 -20.06 4.68
N GLU A 377 -21.74 -19.53 4.06
CA GLU A 377 -22.30 -20.09 2.84
C GLU A 377 -21.24 -20.18 1.72
N GLY A 378 -21.20 -21.32 1.02
CA GLY A 378 -20.22 -21.60 -0.02
C GLY A 378 -18.81 -21.93 0.49
N CYS A 379 -18.59 -21.96 1.80
CA CYS A 379 -17.33 -22.40 2.40
C CYS A 379 -17.39 -23.86 2.88
N LYS A 380 -16.22 -24.49 2.95
CA LYS A 380 -16.03 -25.86 3.48
C LYS A 380 -14.84 -25.85 4.43
N ALA A 381 -15.00 -26.43 5.62
CA ALA A 381 -13.88 -26.67 6.54
C ALA A 381 -13.17 -27.96 6.14
N VAL A 382 -11.86 -27.88 5.90
CA VAL A 382 -11.03 -29.04 5.54
C VAL A 382 -9.78 -29.11 6.43
N PRO A 383 -9.21 -30.30 6.68
CA PRO A 383 -7.94 -30.42 7.38
C PRO A 383 -6.82 -29.60 6.73
N LEU A 384 -5.94 -29.00 7.54
CA LEU A 384 -4.83 -28.15 7.09
C LEU A 384 -3.97 -28.81 6.00
N THR A 385 -3.59 -30.08 6.18
CA THR A 385 -2.78 -30.84 5.22
C THR A 385 -3.51 -31.03 3.88
N GLN A 386 -4.82 -31.25 3.93
CA GLN A 386 -5.65 -31.35 2.74
C GLN A 386 -5.78 -29.99 2.04
N ALA A 387 -5.93 -28.89 2.80
CA ALA A 387 -5.97 -27.54 2.24
C ALA A 387 -4.67 -27.23 1.48
N LEU A 388 -3.50 -27.45 2.10
CA LEU A 388 -2.19 -27.23 1.47
C LEU A 388 -2.07 -28.01 0.16
N SER A 389 -2.41 -29.30 0.16
CA SER A 389 -2.35 -30.15 -1.05
C SER A 389 -3.26 -29.65 -2.18
N ARG A 390 -4.47 -29.17 -1.86
CA ARG A 390 -5.40 -28.61 -2.86
C ARG A 390 -4.88 -27.30 -3.43
N LEU A 391 -4.47 -26.38 -2.55
CA LEU A 391 -4.03 -25.04 -2.94
C LEU A 391 -2.76 -25.07 -3.79
N GLN A 392 -1.83 -26.00 -3.52
CA GLN A 392 -0.59 -26.12 -4.29
C GLN A 392 -0.85 -26.25 -5.81
N LYS A 393 -1.96 -26.88 -6.19
CA LYS A 393 -2.34 -27.07 -7.60
C LYS A 393 -3.29 -25.99 -8.10
N ALA A 394 -4.21 -25.52 -7.26
CA ALA A 394 -5.30 -24.63 -7.68
C ALA A 394 -4.96 -23.14 -7.55
N ASP A 395 -4.16 -22.77 -6.55
CA ASP A 395 -3.91 -21.38 -6.16
C ASP A 395 -2.57 -21.23 -5.43
N PRO A 396 -1.46 -21.01 -6.17
CA PRO A 396 -0.11 -20.99 -5.59
C PRO A 396 0.10 -19.86 -4.58
N TYR A 397 -0.66 -18.75 -4.66
CA TYR A 397 -0.55 -17.65 -3.70
C TYR A 397 -1.27 -17.93 -2.40
N ALA A 398 -2.47 -18.50 -2.49
CA ALA A 398 -3.16 -19.01 -1.31
C ALA A 398 -2.36 -20.12 -0.63
N PHE A 399 -1.68 -20.97 -1.42
CA PHE A 399 -0.75 -21.96 -0.91
C PHE A 399 0.42 -21.30 -0.16
N ALA A 400 1.13 -20.35 -0.79
CA ALA A 400 2.25 -19.66 -0.16
C ALA A 400 1.85 -18.96 1.16
N ALA A 401 0.71 -18.26 1.15
CA ALA A 401 0.16 -17.63 2.34
C ALA A 401 -0.17 -18.66 3.43
N LEU A 402 -0.78 -19.80 3.08
CA LEU A 402 -1.13 -20.86 4.04
C LEU A 402 0.11 -21.58 4.61
N SER A 403 1.13 -21.79 3.79
CA SER A 403 2.41 -22.36 4.22
C SER A 403 3.08 -21.44 5.25
N LEU A 404 3.23 -20.14 4.93
CA LEU A 404 3.79 -19.16 5.87
C LEU A 404 2.96 -19.07 7.16
N PHE A 405 1.63 -19.01 7.06
CA PHE A 405 0.76 -19.05 8.24
C PHE A 405 1.01 -20.28 9.12
N THR A 406 1.21 -21.45 8.51
CA THR A 406 1.44 -22.70 9.26
C THR A 406 2.76 -22.64 10.02
N GLU A 407 3.83 -22.16 9.37
CA GLU A 407 5.13 -21.95 10.01
C GLU A 407 4.99 -21.02 11.22
N LEU A 408 4.37 -19.85 11.03
CA LEU A 408 4.16 -18.89 12.12
C LEU A 408 3.30 -19.45 13.25
N TRP A 409 2.30 -20.25 12.92
CA TRP A 409 1.40 -20.83 13.90
C TRP A 409 2.08 -21.89 14.76
N ASP A 410 2.94 -22.71 14.16
CA ASP A 410 3.65 -23.76 14.90
C ASP A 410 4.76 -23.13 15.79
N THR A 411 5.46 -22.08 15.36
CA THR A 411 6.43 -21.33 16.21
C THR A 411 5.78 -20.75 17.48
N VAL A 412 4.52 -20.28 17.40
CA VAL A 412 3.78 -19.74 18.56
C VAL A 412 3.43 -20.80 19.60
N LYS A 413 3.33 -22.07 19.19
CA LYS A 413 3.06 -23.17 20.12
C LYS A 413 4.30 -23.50 20.92
N ASP A 414 5.43 -23.64 20.24
CA ASP A 414 6.67 -24.05 20.88
C ASP A 414 7.13 -23.02 21.92
N ALA A 415 6.90 -21.73 21.67
CA ALA A 415 7.19 -20.64 22.61
C ALA A 415 6.25 -20.57 23.85
N LYS A 416 5.15 -21.35 23.88
CA LYS A 416 4.27 -21.47 25.07
C LYS A 416 4.62 -22.67 25.94
N ASP A 417 5.39 -23.60 25.40
CA ASP A 417 5.81 -24.84 26.07
C ASP A 417 7.27 -24.77 26.56
N SER A 418 7.95 -23.64 26.30
CA SER A 418 9.27 -23.24 26.83
C SER A 418 9.12 -22.14 27.86
#